data_AF-A0A6P0GE64-F1
#
_entry.id   AF-A0A6P0GE64-F1
#
_cell.length_a   1.000
_cell.length_b   1.000
_cell.length_c   1.000
_cell.angle_alpha   90.00
_cell.angle_beta   90.00
_cell.angle_gamma   90.00
#
_symmetry.space_group_name_H-M   'P 1'
#
loop_
_entity.id
_entity.type
_entity.pdbx_description
1 polymer ?
#
loop_
_entity_poly.entity_id
_entity_poly.type
_entity_poly.pdbx_seq_one_letter_code
_entity_poly.pdbx_strand_id
1 'polypeptide(L)' 'MPVSMTIRDVPDETRDELAARAARAGQSLQEYVRAQLNELARRPSPMDLWDRVEHRVRATGTTLAAQQILDLRDEDRR' A
#
# COMPACT_ATOMS: atom_id res chain seq x y z
N MET A 1 11.35 -18.83 0.66
CA MET A 1 12.80 -18.54 0.75
C MET A 1 12.96 -17.13 1.30
N PRO A 2 13.67 -16.90 2.42
CA PRO A 2 13.95 -15.54 2.88
C PRO A 2 14.85 -14.82 1.87
N VAL A 3 14.52 -13.58 1.53
CA VAL A 3 15.34 -12.72 0.67
C VAL A 3 16.06 -11.72 1.56
N SER A 4 17.39 -11.68 1.49
CA SER A 4 18.19 -10.67 2.18
C SER A 4 18.25 -9.39 1.35
N MET A 5 18.27 -8.25 2.04
CA MET A 5 18.36 -6.94 1.42
C MET A 5 19.32 -6.06 2.22
N THR A 6 20.19 -5.34 1.52
CA THR A 6 21.15 -4.40 2.10
C THR A 6 20.90 -3.03 1.51
N ILE A 7 20.67 -2.04 2.38
CA ILE A 7 20.52 -0.65 1.99
C ILE A 7 21.88 0.02 2.19
N ARG A 8 22.48 0.52 1.11
CA ARG A 8 23.80 1.17 1.14
C ARG A 8 23.63 2.67 1.41
N ASP A 9 24.71 3.27 1.91
CA ASP A 9 24.85 4.72 2.06
C ASP A 9 23.75 5.35 2.92
N VAL A 10 23.28 4.63 3.95
CA VAL A 10 22.34 5.18 4.94
C VAL A 10 23.13 6.10 5.89
N PRO A 11 22.77 7.39 6.00
CA PRO A 11 23.41 8.30 6.95
C PRO A 11 23.30 7.77 8.38
N ASP A 12 24.38 7.91 9.16
CA ASP A 12 24.42 7.42 10.55
C ASP A 12 23.26 7.98 11.39
N GLU A 13 22.94 9.27 11.22
CA GLU A 13 21.80 9.93 11.88
C GLU A 13 20.46 9.23 11.61
N THR A 14 20.26 8.74 10.38
CA THR A 14 19.03 8.06 9.98
C THR A 14 18.98 6.66 10.58
N ARG A 15 20.11 5.94 10.56
CA ARG A 15 20.24 4.63 11.21
C ARG A 15 19.94 4.74 12.70
N ASP A 16 20.51 5.74 13.37
CA ASP A 16 20.41 5.91 14.81
C ASP A 16 18.99 6.29 15.25
N GLU A 17 18.32 7.17 14.50
CA GLU A 17 16.91 7.49 14.72
C GLU A 17 16.01 6.27 14.52
N LEU A 18 16.25 5.47 13.47
CA LEU A 18 15.50 4.23 13.25
C LEU A 18 15.75 3.20 14.36
N ALA A 19 16.98 3.11 14.87
CA ALA A 19 17.32 2.24 15.99
C ALA A 19 16.62 2.69 17.28
N ALA A 20 16.57 4.00 17.54
CA ALA A 20 15.84 4.56 18.68
C ALA A 20 14.34 4.31 18.58
N ARG A 21 13.75 4.39 17.38
CA ARG A 21 12.34 4.01 17.15
C ARG A 21 12.10 2.51 17.35
N ALA A 22 12.98 1.66 16.85
CA ALA A 22 12.91 0.22 17.03
C ALA A 22 12.97 -0.17 18.51
N ALA A 23 13.91 0.43 19.26
CA ALA A 23 14.04 0.22 20.71
C ALA A 23 12.77 0.63 21.47
N ARG A 24 12.17 1.79 21.13
CA ARG A 24 10.88 2.23 21.70
C ARG A 24 9.73 1.28 21.38
N ALA A 25 9.77 0.62 20.23
CA ALA A 25 8.78 -0.38 19.83
C ALA A 25 9.06 -1.79 20.40
N GLY A 26 10.18 -1.99 21.12
CA GLY A 26 10.60 -3.30 21.61
C GLY A 26 11.03 -4.27 20.50
N GLN A 27 11.52 -3.74 19.38
CA GLN A 27 11.89 -4.51 18.19
C GLN A 27 13.38 -4.33 17.89
N SER A 28 13.99 -5.33 17.23
CA SER A 28 15.30 -5.10 16.60
C SER A 28 15.16 -4.11 15.43
N LEU A 29 16.26 -3.41 15.09
CA LEU A 29 16.28 -2.49 13.95
C LEU A 29 15.81 -3.16 12.64
N GLN A 30 16.26 -4.39 12.38
CA GLN A 30 15.87 -5.13 11.18
C GLN A 30 14.37 -5.46 11.16
N GLU A 31 13.79 -5.87 12.28
CA GLU A 31 12.35 -6.15 12.37
C GLU A 31 11.51 -4.90 12.17
N TYR A 32 11.92 -3.79 12.80
CA TYR A 32 11.25 -2.50 12.67
C TYR A 32 11.26 -2.02 11.21
N VAL A 33 12.44 -2.00 10.57
CA VAL A 33 12.58 -1.57 9.17
C VAL A 33 11.78 -2.48 8.24
N ARG A 34 11.83 -3.81 8.43
CA ARG A 34 11.03 -4.76 7.66
C ARG A 34 9.53 -4.47 7.79
N ALA A 35 9.05 -4.18 9.00
CA ALA A 35 7.65 -3.83 9.22
C ALA A 35 7.27 -2.55 8.47
N GLN A 36 8.11 -1.50 8.53
CA GLN A 36 7.88 -0.26 7.80
C GLN A 36 7.86 -0.47 6.28
N LEU A 37 8.76 -1.30 5.74
CA LEU A 37 8.77 -1.62 4.30
C LEU A 37 7.54 -2.41 3.87
N ASN A 38 7.04 -3.31 4.72
CA ASN A 38 5.79 -4.01 4.45
C ASN A 38 4.58 -3.06 4.46
N GLU A 39 4.53 -2.11 5.40
CA GLU A 39 3.50 -1.07 5.41
C GLU A 39 3.56 -0.19 4.16
N LEU A 40 4.77 0.18 3.73
CA LEU A 40 4.97 0.93 2.51
C LEU A 40 4.46 0.17 1.28
N ALA A 41 4.80 -1.13 1.18
CA ALA A 41 4.36 -1.99 0.09
C ALA A 41 2.85 -2.32 0.13
N ARG A 42 2.21 -2.27 1.31
CA ARG A 42 0.76 -2.48 1.44
C ARG A 42 -0.06 -1.39 0.74
N ARG A 43 0.48 -0.17 0.62
CA ARG A 43 -0.19 0.92 -0.07
C ARG A 43 0.26 0.96 -1.54
N PRO A 44 -0.56 0.49 -2.50
CA PRO A 44 -0.26 0.67 -3.91
C PRO A 44 -0.08 2.17 -4.23
N SER A 45 0.78 2.49 -5.18
CA SER A 45 0.73 3.82 -5.79
C SER A 45 -0.70 4.07 -6.31
N PRO A 46 -1.20 5.32 -6.31
CA PRO A 46 -2.45 5.65 -7.00
C PRO A 46 -2.47 5.13 -8.45
N MET A 47 -1.31 5.10 -9.12
CA MET A 47 -1.18 4.52 -10.46
C MET A 47 -1.41 3.00 -10.46
N ASP A 48 -0.74 2.25 -9.56
CA ASP A 48 -0.94 0.80 -9.43
C ASP A 48 -2.38 0.43 -9.01
N LEU A 49 -3.07 1.35 -8.33
CA LEU A 49 -4.48 1.21 -8.03
C LEU A 49 -5.32 1.32 -9.32
N TRP A 50 -5.08 2.34 -10.14
CA TRP A 50 -5.80 2.52 -11.40
C TRP A 50 -5.57 1.36 -12.37
N ASP A 51 -4.34 0.86 -12.48
CA ASP A 51 -4.04 -0.32 -13.31
C ASP A 51 -4.83 -1.55 -12.83
N ARG A 52 -4.94 -1.74 -11.51
CA ARG A 52 -5.77 -2.83 -10.95
C ARG A 52 -7.26 -2.62 -11.16
N VAL A 53 -7.75 -1.39 -11.05
CA VAL A 53 -9.16 -1.05 -11.33
C VAL A 53 -9.48 -1.34 -12.79
N GLU A 54 -8.63 -0.89 -13.73
CA GLU A 54 -8.83 -1.14 -15.15
C GLU A 54 -8.84 -2.64 -15.46
N HIS A 55 -7.89 -3.39 -14.91
CA HIS A 55 -7.83 -4.85 -15.09
C HIS A 55 -9.07 -5.54 -14.51
N ARG A 56 -9.57 -5.10 -13.34
CA ARG A 56 -10.78 -5.62 -12.69
C ARG A 56 -12.03 -5.35 -13.52
N VAL A 57 -12.18 -4.12 -14.02
CA VAL A 57 -13.32 -3.73 -14.87
C VAL A 57 -13.34 -4.57 -16.15
N ARG A 58 -12.18 -4.69 -16.82
CA ARG A 58 -12.04 -5.53 -18.03
C ARG A 58 -12.38 -7.00 -17.75
N ALA A 59 -11.91 -7.57 -16.64
CA ALA A 59 -12.12 -8.97 -16.30
C ALA A 59 -13.56 -9.31 -15.87
N THR A 60 -14.25 -8.37 -15.22
CA THR A 60 -15.63 -8.58 -14.73
C THR A 60 -16.64 -8.47 -15.88
N GLY A 61 -16.31 -7.72 -16.94
CA GLY A 61 -17.11 -7.62 -18.17
C GLY A 61 -18.49 -6.98 -17.99
N THR A 62 -18.82 -6.52 -16.78
CA THR A 62 -20.08 -5.84 -16.48
C THR A 62 -19.94 -4.37 -16.85
N THR A 63 -20.79 -3.91 -17.77
CA THR A 63 -20.88 -2.50 -18.15
C THR A 63 -22.25 -1.98 -17.73
N LEU A 64 -22.27 -0.91 -16.94
CA LEU A 64 -23.50 -0.17 -16.62
C LEU A 64 -23.48 1.14 -17.39
N ALA A 65 -24.60 1.48 -18.03
CA ALA A 65 -24.74 2.80 -18.63
C ALA A 65 -24.74 3.86 -17.51
N ALA A 66 -24.18 5.04 -17.79
CA ALA A 66 -24.13 6.14 -16.82
C ALA A 66 -25.51 6.47 -16.25
N GLN A 67 -26.56 6.40 -17.09
CA GLN A 67 -27.93 6.63 -16.67
C GLN A 67 -28.40 5.61 -15.62
N GLN A 68 -28.13 4.32 -15.83
CA GLN A 68 -28.50 3.27 -14.88
C GLN A 68 -27.80 3.42 -13.53
N ILE A 69 -26.56 3.93 -13.51
CA ILE A 69 -25.84 4.21 -12.26
C ILE A 69 -26.53 5.33 -11.48
N LEU A 70 -26.96 6.39 -12.18
CA LEU A 70 -27.67 7.51 -11.56
C LEU A 70 -29.02 7.07 -11.01
N ASP A 71 -29.77 6.28 -11.78
CA ASP A 71 -31.09 5.79 -11.38
C ASP A 71 -30.99 4.92 -10.10
N LEU A 72 -30.06 3.95 -10.07
CA LEU A 72 -29.84 3.10 -8.88
C LEU A 72 -29.39 3.90 -7.66
N ARG A 73 -28.56 4.93 -7.85
CA ARG A 73 -28.08 5.78 -6.74
C ARG A 73 -29.21 6.66 -6.17
N ASP A 74 -30.09 7.14 -7.04
CA ASP A 74 -31.20 7.99 -6.64
C ASP A 74 -32.33 7.17 -6.00
N GLU A 75 -32.46 5.88 -6.33
CA GLU A 75 -33.31 4.91 -5.62
C GLU A 75 -32.84 4.64 -4.19
N ASP A 76 -31.53 4.47 -3.96
CA ASP A 76 -30.94 4.24 -2.62
C ASP A 76 -31.10 5.42 -1.65
N ARG A 77 -31.37 6.63 -2.17
CA ARG A 77 -31.58 7.85 -1.35
C ARG A 77 -33.03 8.14 -0.97
N ARG A 78 -34.01 7.39 -1.50
CA ARG A 78 -35.43 7.57 -1.17
C ARG A 78 -35.85 6.69 -0.02
#